data_AF-A0A2R6TA77-F1
#
_entry.id   AF-A0A2R6TA77-F1
#
_cell.length_a   1.000
_cell.length_b   1.000
_cell.length_c   1.000
_cell.angle_alpha   90.00
_cell.angle_beta   90.00
_cell.angle_gamma   90.00
#
_symmetry.space_group_name_H-M   'P 1'
#
loop_
_entity.id
_entity.type
_entity.pdbx_description
1 polymer ?
#
loop_
_entity_poly.entity_id
_entity_poly.type
_entity_poly.pdbx_seq_one_letter_code
_entity_poly.pdbx_strand_id
1 'polypeptide(L)' 'MNKYLMVIFCCMLIGIPIAFVNPTEGGLREEPIIGLFYVSIAGLIIIVLYSSMQTRKEQQRLRRERRKKFRK' A
#
# COMPACT_ATOMS: atom_id res chain seq x y z
N MET A 1 -5.54 -0.14 8.45
CA MET A 1 -5.33 0.77 7.31
C MET A 1 -6.70 1.29 6.86
N ASN A 2 -6.83 2.58 6.52
CA ASN A 2 -8.12 3.12 6.07
C ASN A 2 -8.61 2.39 4.80
N LYS A 3 -9.93 2.19 4.64
CA LYS A 3 -10.54 1.52 3.48
C LYS A 3 -10.05 2.10 2.15
N TYR A 4 -9.93 3.41 2.06
CA TYR A 4 -9.44 4.09 0.85
C TYR A 4 -7.96 3.77 0.55
N LEU A 5 -7.10 3.77 1.56
CA LEU A 5 -5.69 3.39 1.41
C LEU A 5 -5.54 1.93 0.98
N MET A 6 -6.42 1.05 1.45
CA MET A 6 -6.44 -0.35 1.03
C MET A 6 -6.82 -0.50 -0.44
N VAL A 7 -7.82 0.24 -0.92
CA VAL A 7 -8.19 0.21 -2.35
C VAL A 7 -7.02 0.70 -3.22
N ILE A 8 -6.40 1.82 -2.87
CA ILE A 8 -5.26 2.37 -3.62
C ILE A 8 -4.08 1.38 -3.58
N PHE A 9 -3.83 0.74 -2.44
CA PHE A 9 -2.79 -0.30 -2.33
C PHE A 9 -3.04 -1.47 -3.28
N CYS A 10 -4.27 -1.97 -3.35
CA CYS A 10 -4.64 -3.03 -4.29
C CYS A 10 -4.45 -2.57 -5.75
N CYS A 11 -4.82 -1.33 -6.08
CA CYS A 11 -4.57 -0.78 -7.42
C CYS A 11 -3.07 -0.76 -7.77
N MET A 12 -2.20 -0.34 -6.84
CA MET A 12 -0.75 -0.34 -7.06
C MET A 12 -0.19 -1.76 -7.21
N LEU A 13 -0.73 -2.73 -6.47
CA LEU A 13 -0.34 -4.13 -6.57
C LEU A 13 -0.70 -4.75 -7.92
N ILE A 14 -1.88 -4.42 -8.47
CA ILE A 14 -2.35 -4.92 -9.77
C ILE A 14 -1.67 -4.15 -10.92
N GLY A 15 -1.24 -2.91 -10.71
CA GLY A 15 -0.47 -2.13 -11.68
C GLY A 15 0.85 -2.78 -12.08
N ILE A 16 1.49 -3.53 -11.16
CA ILE A 16 2.75 -4.25 -11.43
C ILE A 16 2.56 -5.32 -12.51
N PRO A 17 1.69 -6.34 -12.38
CA PRO A 17 1.51 -7.33 -13.42
C PRO A 17 0.93 -6.74 -14.71
N ILE A 18 0.10 -5.69 -14.64
CA ILE A 18 -0.41 -4.99 -15.84
C ILE A 18 0.73 -4.37 -16.67
N ALA A 19 1.82 -3.94 -16.01
CA ALA A 19 2.99 -3.41 -16.70
C ALA A 19 3.70 -4.47 -17.57
N PHE A 20 3.57 -5.75 -17.23
CA PHE A 20 4.24 -6.87 -17.90
C PHE A 20 3.30 -7.74 -18.75
N VAL A 21 2.02 -7.82 -18.39
CA VAL A 21 1.03 -8.67 -19.06
C VAL A 21 0.15 -7.81 -19.96
N ASN A 22 -0.06 -8.23 -21.20
CA ASN A 22 -1.00 -7.59 -22.10
C ASN A 22 -2.40 -8.14 -21.80
N PRO A 23 -3.34 -7.34 -21.26
CA PRO A 23 -4.66 -7.84 -20.86
C PRO A 23 -5.51 -8.28 -22.05
N THR A 24 -5.19 -7.81 -23.27
CA THR A 24 -5.95 -8.11 -24.49
C THR A 24 -5.55 -9.44 -25.12
N GLU A 25 -4.28 -9.82 -25.00
CA GLU A 25 -3.71 -11.00 -25.66
C GLU A 25 -3.34 -12.11 -24.66
N GLY A 26 -3.32 -11.80 -23.36
CA GLY A 26 -2.94 -12.73 -22.30
C GLY A 26 -1.45 -13.08 -22.25
N GLY A 27 -0.65 -12.57 -23.19
CA GLY A 27 0.80 -12.77 -23.27
C GLY A 27 1.61 -11.77 -22.44
N LEU A 28 2.89 -12.07 -22.26
CA LEU A 28 3.87 -11.10 -21.79
C LEU A 28 4.10 -10.05 -22.88
N ARG A 29 4.18 -8.78 -22.48
CA ARG A 29 4.52 -7.68 -23.39
C ARG A 29 5.98 -7.84 -23.82
N GLU A 30 6.26 -7.67 -25.12
CA GLU A 30 7.63 -7.63 -25.65
C GLU A 30 8.42 -6.47 -25.04
N GLU A 31 7.77 -5.30 -24.89
CA GLU A 31 8.29 -4.16 -24.15
C GLU A 31 7.40 -3.87 -22.92
N PRO A 32 7.88 -4.11 -21.69
CA PRO A 32 7.17 -3.75 -20.48
C PRO A 32 6.95 -2.24 -20.38
N ILE A 33 5.84 -1.83 -19.77
CA ILE A 33 5.59 -0.41 -19.47
C ILE A 33 6.37 -0.05 -18.20
N ILE A 34 7.67 0.20 -18.37
CA ILE A 34 8.62 0.48 -17.28
C ILE A 34 8.17 1.69 -16.44
N GLY A 35 7.57 2.70 -17.06
CA GLY A 35 7.01 3.85 -16.34
C GLY A 35 5.88 3.47 -15.37
N LEU A 36 4.97 2.59 -15.79
CA LEU A 36 3.86 2.13 -14.94
C LEU A 36 4.39 1.27 -13.79
N PHE A 37 5.43 0.48 -14.05
CA PHE A 37 6.10 -0.34 -13.04
C PHE A 37 6.73 0.51 -11.93
N TYR A 38 7.55 1.50 -12.30
CA TYR A 38 8.19 2.38 -11.30
C TYR A 38 7.18 3.23 -10.53
N VAL A 39 6.14 3.73 -11.20
CA VAL A 39 5.06 4.47 -10.53
C VAL A 39 4.32 3.60 -9.54
N SER A 40 4.02 2.34 -9.90
CA SER A 40 3.34 1.40 -9.01
C SER A 40 4.19 1.07 -7.77
N ILE A 41 5.50 0.87 -7.95
CA ILE A 41 6.44 0.65 -6.85
C ILE A 41 6.54 1.88 -5.95
N ALA A 42 6.74 3.07 -6.54
CA ALA A 42 6.82 4.31 -5.77
C ALA A 42 5.54 4.56 -4.97
N GLY A 43 4.37 4.33 -5.59
CA GLY A 43 3.06 4.43 -4.92
C GLY A 43 2.93 3.44 -3.77
N LEU A 44 3.34 2.18 -3.97
CA LEU A 44 3.34 1.16 -2.93
C LEU A 44 4.20 1.57 -1.71
N ILE A 45 5.41 2.08 -1.96
CA ILE A 45 6.32 2.55 -0.91
C ILE A 45 5.68 3.68 -0.10
N ILE A 46 5.10 4.69 -0.77
CA ILE A 46 4.45 5.82 -0.10
C ILE A 46 3.29 5.35 0.79
N ILE A 47 2.46 4.42 0.31
CA ILE A 47 1.34 3.87 1.08
C ILE A 47 1.81 3.10 2.31
N VAL A 48 2.85 2.27 2.16
CA VAL A 48 3.45 1.52 3.28
C VAL A 48 4.04 2.48 4.32
N LEU A 49 4.77 3.53 3.90
CA LEU A 49 5.29 4.53 4.81
C LEU A 49 4.18 5.30 5.53
N TYR A 50 3.14 5.71 4.81
CA TYR A 50 2.01 6.43 5.39
C TYR A 50 1.25 5.55 6.42
N SER A 51 0.97 4.30 6.07
CA SER A 51 0.30 3.35 6.97
C SER A 51 1.15 3.01 8.20
N SER A 52 2.48 2.93 8.05
CA SER A 52 3.42 2.76 9.17
C SER A 52 3.32 3.92 10.17
N MET A 53 3.27 5.16 9.68
CA MET A 53 3.08 6.32 10.56
C MET A 53 1.75 6.29 11.31
N GLN A 54 0.65 5.92 10.64
CA GLN A 54 -0.66 5.80 11.27
C GLN A 54 -0.65 4.73 12.37
N THR A 55 -0.05 3.58 12.09
CA THR A 55 0.08 2.46 13.02
C THR A 55 0.86 2.86 14.27
N ARG A 56 1.95 3.62 14.12
CA ARG A 56 2.72 4.13 15.27
C ARG A 56 1.88 5.02 16.19
N LYS A 57 1.05 5.91 15.63
CA LYS A 57 0.15 6.76 16.42
C LYS A 57 -0.92 5.93 17.15
N GLU A 58 -1.47 4.92 16.50
CA GLU A 58 -2.47 4.02 17.09
C GLU A 58 -1.89 3.21 18.26
N GLN A 59 -0.70 2.65 18.10
CA GLN A 59 0.01 1.96 19.18
C GLN A 59 0.28 2.86 20.39
N GLN A 60 0.60 4.14 20.17
CA GLN A 60 0.78 5.10 21.26
C GLN A 60 -0.54 5.37 22.02
N ARG A 61 -1.66 5.49 21.30
CA ARG A 61 -2.99 5.66 21.92
C ARG A 61 -3.35 4.47 22.79
N LEU A 62 -3.21 3.25 22.26
CA LEU A 62 -3.48 2.00 22.99
C LEU A 62 -2.60 1.84 24.24
N ARG A 63 -1.35 2.31 24.20
CA ARG A 63 -0.47 2.34 25.39
C ARG A 63 -0.92 3.35 26.44
N ARG A 64 -1.40 4.54 26.03
CA ARG A 64 -1.94 5.56 26.95
C ARG A 64 -3.22 5.09 27.62
N GLU A 65 -4.13 4.47 26.86
CA GLU A 65 -5.39 3.92 27.39
C GLU A 65 -5.14 2.80 28.41
N ARG A 66 -4.20 1.89 28.11
CA ARG A 66 -3.77 0.86 29.08
C ARG A 66 -3.23 1.45 30.38
N ARG A 67 -2.42 2.51 30.31
CA ARG A 67 -1.90 3.21 31.51
C ARG A 67 -3.00 3.90 32.33
N LYS A 68 -4.03 4.46 31.67
CA LYS A 68 -5.18 5.06 32.37
C LYS A 68 -6.05 4.02 33.07
N LYS A 69 -6.22 2.84 32.46
CA LYS A 69 -7.02 1.74 33.02
C LYS A 69 -6.37 1.11 34.26
N PHE A 70 -5.04 1.11 34.36
CA PHE A 70 -4.29 0.62 35.52
C PHE A 70 -4.13 1.65 36.67
N ARG A 71 -4.48 2.92 36.44
CA ARG A 71 -4.40 4.00 37.45
C ARG A 71 -5.74 4.34 38.10
N LYS A 72 -6.81 3.61 37.75
CA LYS A 72 -8.09 3.57 38.45
C LYS A 72 -8.14 2.28 39.25
#